data_AF-A0A8C6G4D0-F1
#
_entry.id   AF-A0A8C6G4D0-F1
#
_cell.length_a   1.000
_cell.length_b   1.000
_cell.length_c   1.000
_cell.angle_alpha   90.00
_cell.angle_beta   90.00
_cell.angle_gamma   90.00
#
_symmetry.space_group_name_H-M   'P 1'
#
loop_
_entity.id
_entity.type
_entity.pdbx_description
1 polymer ?
#
loop_
_entity_poly.entity_id
_entity_poly.type
_entity_poly.pdbx_seq_one_letter_code
_entity_poly.pdbx_strand_id
1 'polypeptide(L)'
;DIAVLYKAMQVPGKYRSGLEQAADSKGVVVVMKRRSGQRKPATSYVRTTINKNARATLSSIRHMIRKNKYRPDLRMAAIRRASAILRSQKPVVVKRKRTCPTKSS
;
A
#
# COMPACT_ATOMS: atom_id res chain seq x y z
N ASP A 1 -6.49 -10.28 21.83
CA ASP A 1 -7.07 -9.15 21.08
C ASP A 1 -6.09 -8.43 20.18
N ILE A 2 -6.54 -8.16 18.96
CA ILE A 2 -5.84 -7.48 17.85
C ILE A 2 -5.88 -5.96 18.10
N ALA A 3 -5.62 -5.53 19.33
CA ALA A 3 -5.76 -4.14 19.77
C ALA A 3 -4.67 -3.20 19.20
N VAL A 4 -3.71 -3.72 18.43
CA VAL A 4 -2.58 -2.91 17.94
C VAL A 4 -2.54 -2.85 16.42
N LEU A 5 -3.71 -2.63 15.82
CA LEU A 5 -3.75 -1.61 14.77
C LEU A 5 -3.96 -0.19 15.34
N TYR A 6 -4.08 -0.06 16.67
CA TYR A 6 -4.47 1.17 17.37
C TYR A 6 -3.44 1.72 18.37
N LYS A 7 -2.19 1.23 18.38
CA LYS A 7 -1.06 1.91 19.08
C LYS A 7 0.05 2.39 18.14
N ALA A 8 -0.24 2.45 16.84
CA ALA A 8 0.53 3.22 15.86
C ALA A 8 -0.20 4.52 15.47
N MET A 9 -1.12 4.97 16.33
CA MET A 9 -1.58 6.37 16.39
C MET A 9 -0.54 7.32 17.02
N GLN A 10 0.65 6.83 17.40
CA GLN A 10 1.69 7.61 18.07
C GLN A 10 2.90 7.95 17.16
N VAL A 11 2.62 8.26 15.90
CA VAL A 11 3.50 9.13 15.10
C VAL A 11 2.59 10.13 14.40
N PRO A 12 2.74 11.44 14.66
CA PRO A 12 1.82 12.43 14.15
C PRO A 12 1.91 12.47 12.62
N GLY A 13 0.79 12.26 11.93
CA GLY A 13 0.60 12.80 10.58
C GLY A 13 0.64 11.88 9.35
N LYS A 14 0.35 10.56 9.41
CA LYS A 14 0.10 9.80 8.16
C LYS A 14 -0.71 8.50 8.36
N TYR A 15 -2.04 8.63 8.46
CA TYR A 15 -2.98 7.51 8.42
C TYR A 15 -2.90 6.78 7.10
N ARG A 16 -2.18 5.65 7.04
CA ARG A 16 -2.05 4.97 5.77
C ARG A 16 -1.63 3.51 6.02
N SER A 17 -2.53 2.57 5.72
CA SER A 17 -2.36 1.10 5.73
C SER A 17 -0.92 0.69 5.36
N GLY A 18 -0.19 -0.05 6.21
CA GLY A 18 1.28 -0.31 6.13
C GLY A 18 1.81 -0.86 4.79
N LEU A 19 1.72 -0.05 3.75
CA LEU A 19 2.09 -0.29 2.37
C LEU A 19 2.91 0.90 1.93
N GLU A 20 4.18 0.63 1.68
CA GLU A 20 5.16 1.63 1.29
C GLU A 20 5.58 1.41 -0.16
N GLN A 21 6.14 2.44 -0.76
CA GLN A 21 6.82 2.28 -2.04
C GLN A 21 8.14 1.56 -1.78
N ALA A 22 8.52 0.65 -2.67
CA ALA A 22 9.85 0.05 -2.61
C ALA A 22 10.93 1.12 -2.83
N ALA A 23 12.06 0.99 -2.14
CA ALA A 23 13.20 1.89 -2.29
C ALA A 23 13.70 1.94 -3.75
N ASP A 24 13.61 0.82 -4.46
CA ASP A 24 14.08 0.66 -5.84
C ASP A 24 13.13 1.25 -6.90
N SER A 25 12.26 2.19 -6.50
CA SER A 25 11.28 2.88 -7.38
C SER A 25 10.21 1.99 -8.03
N LYS A 26 10.29 0.66 -7.88
CA LYS A 26 9.41 -0.33 -8.50
C LYS A 26 8.92 -1.33 -7.47
N GLY A 27 7.61 -1.51 -7.39
CA GLY A 27 6.98 -2.48 -6.49
C GLY A 27 6.45 -1.89 -5.18
N VAL A 28 5.85 -2.74 -4.36
CA VAL A 28 5.16 -2.35 -3.13
C VAL A 28 5.73 -3.13 -1.95
N VAL A 29 6.00 -2.44 -0.85
CA VAL A 29 6.43 -3.04 0.41
C VAL A 29 5.24 -3.19 1.34
N VAL A 30 4.97 -4.39 1.79
CA VAL A 30 3.97 -4.66 2.84
C VAL A 30 4.69 -4.74 4.18
N VAL A 31 4.26 -3.92 5.14
CA VAL A 31 4.77 -3.93 6.51
C VAL A 31 3.73 -4.58 7.41
N MET A 32 4.11 -5.70 8.02
CA MET A 32 3.27 -6.45 8.96
C MET A 32 3.91 -6.46 10.33
N LYS A 33 3.09 -6.35 11.38
CA LYS A 33 3.56 -6.45 12.76
C LYS A 33 3.57 -7.92 13.20
N ARG A 34 4.65 -8.32 13.88
CA ARG A 34 4.76 -9.64 14.52
C ARG A 34 3.92 -9.68 15.79
N ARG A 35 3.40 -10.86 16.11
CA ARG A 35 2.68 -11.09 17.37
C ARG A 35 3.65 -11.12 18.56
N SER A 36 4.80 -11.76 18.39
CA SER A 36 5.89 -11.80 19.37
C SER A 36 6.72 -10.52 19.32
N GLY A 37 7.42 -10.20 20.42
CA GLY A 37 8.34 -9.06 20.47
C GLY A 37 7.66 -7.69 20.59
N GLN A 38 6.48 -7.59 21.21
CA GLN A 38 5.74 -6.33 21.35
C GLN A 38 6.54 -5.19 21.99
N ARG A 39 7.43 -5.52 22.93
CA ARG A 39 8.30 -4.56 23.64
C ARG A 39 9.65 -4.35 22.95
N LYS A 40 9.89 -4.99 21.80
CA LYS A 40 11.15 -4.92 21.05
C LYS A 40 10.89 -4.21 19.72
N PRO A 41 10.86 -2.87 19.69
CA PRO A 41 10.44 -2.11 18.51
C PRO A 41 11.27 -2.46 17.26
N ALA A 42 12.58 -2.67 17.42
CA ALA A 42 13.51 -3.02 16.34
C ALA A 42 13.14 -4.29 15.56
N THR A 43 12.58 -5.32 16.21
CA THR A 43 12.26 -6.61 15.59
C THR A 43 10.76 -6.87 15.42
N SER A 44 9.94 -5.88 15.81
CA SER A 44 8.47 -6.00 15.87
C SER A 44 7.79 -5.95 14.49
N TYR A 45 8.48 -5.48 13.46
CA TYR A 45 7.95 -5.33 12.10
C TYR A 45 8.68 -6.23 11.11
N VAL A 46 7.92 -6.82 10.17
CA VAL A 46 8.42 -7.57 9.03
C VAL A 46 8.01 -6.83 7.76
N ARG A 47 9.00 -6.58 6.89
CA ARG A 47 8.79 -5.93 5.60
C ARG A 47 8.89 -6.99 4.51
N THR A 48 7.94 -7.00 3.59
CA THR A 48 7.94 -7.90 2.43
C THR A 48 7.81 -7.07 1.18
N THR A 49 8.84 -7.08 0.33
CA THR A 49 8.85 -6.46 -0.99
C THR A 49 8.10 -7.34 -1.97
N ILE A 50 7.21 -6.75 -2.78
CA ILE A 50 6.51 -7.45 -3.86
C ILE A 50 6.79 -6.72 -5.18
N ASN A 51 7.70 -7.30 -5.95
CA ASN A 51 8.09 -6.81 -7.27
C ASN A 51 7.47 -7.73 -8.32
N LYS A 52 6.17 -7.59 -8.52
CA LYS A 52 5.40 -8.38 -9.48
C LYS A 52 4.53 -7.47 -10.35
N ASN A 53 3.88 -8.06 -11.34
CA ASN A 53 2.82 -7.47 -12.15
C ASN A 53 1.61 -7.04 -11.28
N ALA A 54 0.91 -5.98 -11.71
CA ALA A 54 -0.09 -5.28 -10.88
C ALA A 54 -1.26 -6.16 -10.41
N ARG A 55 -1.72 -7.11 -11.23
CA ARG A 55 -2.77 -8.05 -10.81
C ARG A 55 -2.26 -9.01 -9.74
N ALA A 56 -1.04 -9.51 -9.91
CA ALA A 56 -0.43 -10.45 -8.97
C ALA A 56 -0.14 -9.78 -7.61
N THR A 57 0.35 -8.54 -7.60
CA THR A 57 0.62 -7.79 -6.35
C THR A 57 -0.67 -7.59 -5.54
N LEU A 58 -1.75 -7.11 -6.17
CA LEU A 58 -3.04 -6.90 -5.51
C LEU A 58 -3.64 -8.22 -4.99
N SER A 59 -3.52 -9.29 -5.78
CA SER A 59 -3.93 -10.63 -5.35
C SER A 59 -3.09 -11.12 -4.17
N SER A 60 -1.77 -10.97 -4.18
CA SER A 60 -0.91 -11.38 -3.06
C SER A 60 -1.24 -10.63 -1.78
N ILE A 61 -1.46 -9.31 -1.85
CA ILE A 61 -1.89 -8.49 -0.68
C ILE A 61 -3.24 -8.97 -0.16
N ARG A 62 -4.21 -9.22 -1.06
CA ARG A 62 -5.53 -9.75 -0.69
C ARG A 62 -5.43 -11.11 0.01
N HIS A 63 -4.61 -12.01 -0.52
CA HIS A 63 -4.44 -13.35 0.05
C HIS A 63 -3.72 -13.31 1.38
N MET A 64 -2.68 -12.48 1.54
CA MET A 64 -2.00 -12.30 2.83
C MET A 64 -2.97 -11.86 3.93
N ILE A 65 -3.82 -10.88 3.66
CA ILE A 65 -4.79 -10.40 4.65
C ILE A 65 -5.87 -11.46 4.94
N ARG A 66 -6.36 -12.15 3.91
CA ARG A 66 -7.44 -13.15 4.04
C ARG A 66 -6.97 -14.44 4.72
N LYS A 67 -5.82 -14.99 4.32
CA LYS A 67 -5.32 -16.29 4.79
C LYS A 67 -4.73 -16.20 6.19
N ASN A 68 -4.07 -15.09 6.52
CA ASN A 68 -3.48 -14.90 7.86
C ASN A 68 -4.53 -14.42 8.88
N LYS A 69 -5.80 -14.25 8.48
CA LYS A 69 -6.92 -13.77 9.30
C LYS A 69 -6.56 -12.54 10.16
N TYR A 70 -5.69 -11.67 9.66
CA TYR A 70 -5.13 -10.60 10.48
C TYR A 70 -6.15 -9.49 10.75
N ARG A 71 -6.47 -8.70 9.72
CA ARG A 71 -7.43 -7.59 9.79
C ARG A 71 -8.20 -7.45 8.48
N PRO A 72 -9.36 -8.14 8.35
CA PRO A 72 -10.10 -8.19 7.09
C PRO A 72 -10.73 -6.84 6.71
N ASP A 73 -10.95 -5.96 7.69
CA ASP A 73 -11.41 -4.58 7.55
C ASP A 73 -10.46 -3.73 6.69
N LEU A 74 -9.15 -3.90 6.88
CA LEU A 74 -8.16 -3.14 6.12
C LEU A 74 -7.95 -3.62 4.69
N ARG A 75 -8.57 -4.74 4.30
CA ARG A 75 -8.34 -5.38 3.00
C ARG A 75 -8.55 -4.40 1.84
N MET A 76 -9.64 -3.65 1.87
CA MET A 76 -9.96 -2.71 0.77
C MET A 76 -9.05 -1.48 0.82
N ALA A 77 -8.73 -0.96 2.00
CA ALA A 77 -7.81 0.16 2.18
C ALA A 77 -6.39 -0.18 1.70
N ALA A 78 -5.94 -1.41 1.96
CA ALA A 78 -4.65 -1.93 1.49
C ALA A 78 -4.62 -2.04 -0.03
N ILE A 79 -5.64 -2.66 -0.64
CA ILE A 79 -5.73 -2.79 -2.10
C ILE A 79 -5.75 -1.42 -2.80
N ARG A 80 -6.54 -0.46 -2.29
CA ARG A 80 -6.63 0.91 -2.83
C ARG A 80 -5.31 1.66 -2.73
N ARG A 81 -4.57 1.49 -1.64
CA ARG A 81 -3.26 2.13 -1.49
C ARG A 81 -2.22 1.50 -2.42
N ALA A 82 -2.18 0.18 -2.52
CA ALA A 82 -1.26 -0.51 -3.42
C ALA A 82 -1.52 -0.15 -4.89
N SER A 83 -2.78 -0.03 -5.31
CA SER A 83 -3.10 0.39 -6.68
C SER A 83 -2.67 1.83 -6.96
N ALA A 84 -2.80 2.73 -5.98
CA ALA A 84 -2.32 4.11 -6.10
C ALA A 84 -0.79 4.16 -6.27
N ILE A 85 -0.04 3.36 -5.50
CA ILE A 85 1.42 3.26 -5.62
C ILE A 85 1.83 2.70 -6.99
N LEU A 86 1.21 1.62 -7.43
CA LEU A 86 1.49 1.03 -8.75
C LEU A 86 1.13 1.99 -9.87
N ARG A 87 0.13 2.86 -9.67
CA ARG A 87 -0.23 3.89 -10.64
C ARG A 87 0.76 5.06 -10.64
N SER A 88 1.29 5.46 -9.48
CA SER A 88 2.31 6.50 -9.41
C SER A 88 3.66 6.07 -9.98
N GLN A 89 3.95 4.77 -10.00
CA GLN A 89 5.18 4.21 -10.58
C GLN A 89 5.16 4.13 -12.12
N LYS A 90 3.97 4.19 -12.74
CA LYS A 90 3.89 4.16 -14.21
C LYS A 90 4.35 5.52 -14.76
N PRO A 91 5.12 5.54 -15.86
CA PRO A 91 5.56 6.78 -16.46
C PRO A 91 4.34 7.61 -16.83
N VAL A 92 4.29 8.85 -16.35
CA VAL A 92 3.20 9.78 -16.63
C VAL A 92 3.38 10.27 -18.06
N VAL A 93 2.63 9.69 -18.99
CA VAL A 93 2.48 10.27 -20.32
C VAL A 93 1.65 11.54 -20.15
N VAL A 94 2.28 12.70 -20.30
CA VAL A 94 1.62 14.01 -20.22
C VAL A 94 0.63 14.10 -21.38
N LYS A 95 -0.63 13.75 -21.14
CA LYS A 95 -1.69 13.94 -22.13
C LYS A 95 -1.94 15.44 -22.25
N ARG A 96 -1.35 16.07 -23.27
CA ARG A 96 -1.68 17.44 -23.66
C ARG A 96 -3.18 17.51 -23.93
N LYS A 97 -3.87 18.48 -23.32
CA LYS A 97 -5.28 18.75 -23.62
C LYS A 97 -5.38 19.08 -25.11
N ARG A 98 -6.16 18.33 -25.87
CA ARG A 98 -6.58 18.76 -27.20
C ARG A 98 -7.57 19.89 -26.97
N THR A 99 -7.20 21.11 -27.34
CA THR A 99 -8.11 22.25 -27.39
C THR A 99 -9.22 21.91 -28.38
N CYS A 100 -10.48 22.02 -27.96
CA CYS A 100 -11.59 21.99 -28.89
C CYS A 100 -11.48 23.26 -29.79
N PRO A 101 -11.47 23.13 -31.12
CA PRO A 101 -11.57 24.31 -31.97
C PRO A 101 -12.96 24.91 -31.78
N THR A 102 -13.03 26.11 -31.21
CA THR A 102 -14.27 26.90 -31.19
C THR A 102 -14.59 27.30 -32.62
N LYS A 103 -15.79 26.94 -33.11
CA LYS A 103 -16.27 27.40 -34.42
C LYS A 103 -16.27 28.93 -34.44
N SER A 104 -15.51 29.52 -35.34
CA SER A 104 -15.63 30.93 -35.70
C SER A 104 -16.94 31.14 -36.46
N SER A 105 -17.71 32.13 -36.01
CA SER A 105 -18.94 32.65 -36.64
C SER A 105 -18.68 33.24 -38.01
#